data_AF-A0A351Y6D1-F1
#
_entry.id   AF-A0A351Y6D1-F1
#
_cell.length_a   1.000
_cell.length_b   1.000
_cell.length_c   1.000
_cell.angle_alpha   90.00
_cell.angle_beta   90.00
_cell.angle_gamma   90.00
#
_symmetry.space_group_name_H-M   'P 1'
#
loop_
_entity.id
_entity.type
_entity.pdbx_description
1 polymer ?
#
loop_
_entity_poly.entity_id
_entity_poly.type
_entity_poly.pdbx_seq_one_letter_code
_entity_poly.pdbx_strand_id
1 'polypeptide(L)'
;MKNNDKILDKTVAIIKKYYEHSEKNPVLRYASPETLKKNINLNIAQKGMNIDALFQEIEKIALNSPKTNSKGFFNLLVGGEIFPAVMAEMLTAVLNTTMHTYKSAGIHILIEQEVIRFLLKKVGYRKGDGIF
;
A
#
# COMPACT_ATOMS: atom_id res chain seq x y z
N MET A 1 16.97 9.55 13.83
CA MET A 1 15.74 10.38 13.85
C MET A 1 15.70 11.35 12.68
N LYS A 2 16.52 12.43 12.62
CA LYS A 2 16.44 13.44 11.54
C LYS A 2 16.40 12.93 10.08
N ASN A 3 17.08 11.82 9.77
CA ASN A 3 17.05 11.23 8.41
C ASN A 3 15.77 10.43 8.12
N ASN A 4 15.20 9.79 9.14
CA ASN A 4 13.95 9.03 9.01
C ASN A 4 12.77 9.98 8.82
N ASP A 5 12.79 11.13 9.50
CA ASP A 5 11.78 12.18 9.34
C ASP A 5 11.77 12.70 7.90
N LYS A 6 12.95 12.99 7.34
CA LYS A 6 13.10 13.40 5.93
C LYS A 6 12.61 12.34 4.94
N ILE A 7 12.83 11.06 5.22
CA ILE A 7 12.35 9.94 4.41
C ILE A 7 10.82 9.87 4.47
N LEU A 8 10.24 9.99 5.67
CA LEU A 8 8.79 9.98 5.87
C LEU A 8 8.13 11.15 5.14
N ASP A 9 8.69 12.36 5.26
CA ASP A 9 8.21 13.55 4.57
C ASP A 9 8.20 13.39 3.05
N LYS A 10 9.27 12.80 2.49
CA LYS A 10 9.33 12.48 1.06
C LYS A 10 8.29 11.45 0.63
N THR A 11 8.08 10.41 1.44
CA THR A 11 7.03 9.41 1.18
C THR A 11 5.65 10.06 1.17
N VAL A 12 5.33 10.87 2.18
CA VAL A 12 4.05 11.60 2.26
C VAL A 12 3.90 12.57 1.07
N ALA A 13 4.97 13.23 0.64
CA ALA A 13 4.94 14.11 -0.53
C ALA A 13 4.58 13.34 -1.82
N ILE A 14 5.16 12.16 -2.04
CA ILE A 14 4.81 11.30 -3.19
C ILE A 14 3.35 10.87 -3.12
N ILE A 15 2.86 10.48 -1.94
CA ILE A 15 1.47 10.07 -1.76
C ILE A 15 0.51 11.21 -2.12
N LYS A 16 0.76 12.43 -1.62
CA LYS A 16 -0.04 13.62 -1.97
C LYS A 16 -0.03 13.87 -3.48
N LYS A 17 1.15 13.84 -4.10
CA LYS A 17 1.30 14.02 -5.55
C LYS A 17 0.57 12.95 -6.36
N TYR A 18 0.57 11.70 -5.88
CA TYR A 18 -0.17 10.61 -6.50
C TYR A 18 -1.68 10.87 -6.47
N TYR A 19 -2.25 11.29 -5.33
CA TYR A 19 -3.68 11.62 -5.25
C TYR A 19 -4.05 12.79 -6.16
N GLU A 20 -3.29 13.89 -6.12
CA GLU A 20 -3.52 15.05 -7.01
C GLU A 20 -3.47 14.66 -8.49
N HIS A 21 -2.52 13.79 -8.86
CA HIS A 21 -2.41 13.30 -10.22
C HIS A 21 -3.58 12.37 -10.59
N SER A 22 -4.00 11.49 -9.67
CA SER A 22 -5.09 10.54 -9.89
C SER A 22 -6.45 11.24 -10.03
N GLU A 23 -6.68 12.35 -9.35
CA GLU A 23 -7.90 13.16 -9.51
C GLU A 23 -7.98 13.77 -10.91
N LYS A 24 -6.86 14.28 -11.43
CA LYS A 24 -6.78 14.88 -12.77
C LYS A 24 -6.77 13.82 -13.88
N ASN A 25 -6.20 12.65 -13.60
CA ASN A 25 -6.02 11.55 -14.54
C ASN A 25 -6.56 10.24 -13.91
N PRO A 26 -7.89 10.05 -13.90
CA PRO A 26 -8.51 8.94 -13.18
C PRO A 26 -8.25 7.57 -13.80
N VAL A 27 -7.77 7.52 -15.04
CA VAL A 27 -7.34 6.29 -15.72
C VAL A 27 -5.93 6.50 -16.22
N LEU A 28 -5.05 5.53 -15.96
CA LEU A 28 -3.67 5.58 -16.43
C LEU A 28 -3.65 5.49 -17.96
N ARG A 29 -2.92 6.40 -18.61
CA ARG A 29 -2.62 6.29 -20.04
C ARG A 29 -1.63 5.16 -20.25
N TYR A 30 -1.94 4.25 -21.18
CA TYR A 30 -1.09 3.13 -21.48
C TYR A 30 0.30 3.58 -21.97
N ALA A 31 1.34 2.93 -21.44
CA ALA A 31 2.71 3.00 -21.95
C ALA A 31 3.25 1.57 -22.06
N SER A 32 3.97 1.28 -23.15
CA SER A 32 4.51 -0.07 -23.35
C SER A 32 5.61 -0.40 -22.33
N PRO A 33 5.85 -1.69 -22.01
CA PRO A 33 6.94 -2.09 -21.12
C PRO A 33 8.31 -1.57 -21.57
N GLU A 34 8.58 -1.52 -22.88
CA GLU A 34 9.82 -1.00 -23.45
C GLU A 34 9.97 0.50 -23.19
N THR A 35 8.87 1.24 -23.26
CA THR A 35 8.84 2.67 -22.97
C THR A 35 9.11 2.91 -21.48
N LEU A 36 8.47 2.15 -20.60
CA LEU A 36 8.65 2.29 -19.15
C LEU A 36 10.07 1.92 -18.71
N LYS A 37 10.66 0.85 -19.26
CA LYS A 37 12.05 0.44 -18.98
C LYS A 37 13.10 1.48 -19.40
N LYS A 38 12.79 2.34 -20.38
CA LYS A 38 13.67 3.46 -20.77
C LYS A 38 13.55 4.66 -19.84
N ASN A 39 12.39 4.85 -19.21
CA ASN A 39 12.07 6.05 -18.45
C ASN A 39 12.23 5.87 -16.93
N ILE A 40 12.16 4.63 -16.44
CA ILE A 40 12.25 4.25 -15.03
C ILE A 40 13.43 3.31 -14.84
N ASN A 41 14.35 3.68 -13.94
CA ASN A 41 15.50 2.85 -13.63
C ASN A 41 15.12 1.72 -12.67
N LEU A 42 14.90 0.53 -13.22
CA LEU A 42 14.58 -0.69 -12.47
C LEU A 42 15.80 -1.60 -12.24
N ASN A 43 17.02 -1.15 -12.57
CA ASN A 43 18.23 -1.96 -12.49
C ASN A 43 18.72 -2.11 -11.04
N ILE A 44 19.08 -3.32 -10.64
CA ILE A 44 19.77 -3.60 -9.37
C ILE A 44 21.28 -3.51 -9.61
N ALA A 45 21.86 -2.35 -9.28
CA ALA A 45 23.29 -2.11 -9.43
C ALA A 45 24.09 -2.69 -8.25
N GLN A 46 25.38 -2.98 -8.48
CA GLN A 46 26.31 -3.45 -7.44
C GLN A 46 26.52 -2.40 -6.33
N LYS A 47 26.41 -1.11 -6.67
CA LYS A 47 26.47 0.00 -5.70
C LYS A 47 25.07 0.54 -5.45
N GLY A 48 24.79 0.86 -4.20
CA GLY A 48 23.53 1.49 -3.80
C GLY A 48 23.30 2.84 -4.48
N MET A 49 22.02 3.21 -4.60
CA MET A 49 21.59 4.49 -5.13
C MET A 49 21.48 5.54 -4.01
N ASN A 50 21.74 6.81 -4.32
CA ASN A 50 21.41 7.91 -3.41
C ASN A 50 19.90 7.93 -3.14
N ILE A 51 19.52 8.14 -1.87
CA ILE A 51 18.12 8.24 -1.42
C ILE A 51 17.30 9.22 -2.28
N ASP A 52 17.86 10.37 -2.69
CA ASP A 52 17.11 11.35 -3.49
C ASP A 52 16.78 10.82 -4.89
N ALA A 53 17.71 10.09 -5.52
CA ALA A 53 17.47 9.44 -6.80
C ALA A 53 16.48 8.27 -6.65
N LEU A 54 16.56 7.52 -5.54
CA LEU A 54 15.60 6.45 -5.25
C LEU A 54 14.17 7.00 -5.16
N PHE A 55 13.97 8.11 -4.44
CA PHE A 55 12.66 8.75 -4.33
C PHE A 55 12.14 9.30 -5.67
N GLN A 56 13.03 9.77 -6.56
CA GLN A 56 12.62 10.15 -7.93
C GLN A 56 12.10 8.94 -8.71
N GLU A 57 12.75 7.79 -8.61
CA GLU A 57 12.28 6.56 -9.28
C GLU A 57 10.98 6.03 -8.64
N ILE A 58 10.85 6.06 -7.30
CA ILE A 58 9.60 5.69 -6.60
C ILE A 58 8.44 6.58 -7.07
N GLU A 59 8.65 7.89 -7.21
CA GLU A 59 7.62 8.79 -7.70
C GLU A 59 7.18 8.43 -9.12
N LYS A 60 8.14 8.18 -10.03
CA LYS A 60 7.82 7.74 -11.39
C LYS A 60 7.02 6.44 -11.39
N ILE A 61 7.39 5.47 -10.54
CA ILE A 61 6.66 4.20 -10.38
C ILE A 61 5.22 4.47 -9.93
N ALA A 62 5.01 5.28 -8.88
CA ALA A 62 3.69 5.59 -8.37
C ALA A 62 2.82 6.28 -9.44
N LEU A 63 3.38 7.26 -10.17
CA LEU A 63 2.66 7.99 -11.21
C LEU A 63 2.31 7.11 -12.41
N ASN A 64 3.14 6.12 -12.76
CA ASN A 64 2.91 5.18 -13.87
C ASN A 64 2.21 3.88 -13.47
N SER A 65 1.77 3.74 -12.21
CA SER A 65 1.00 2.58 -11.77
C SER A 65 -0.50 2.75 -12.09
N PRO A 66 -1.23 1.66 -12.45
CA PRO A 66 -2.68 1.69 -12.63
C PRO A 66 -3.38 2.26 -11.40
N LYS A 67 -4.35 3.15 -11.61
CA LYS A 67 -5.05 3.87 -10.53
C LYS A 67 -6.20 3.04 -9.98
N THR A 68 -5.90 1.95 -9.30
CA THR A 68 -6.94 1.01 -8.79
C THR A 68 -7.87 1.65 -7.77
N ASN A 69 -7.40 2.67 -7.05
CA ASN A 69 -8.19 3.46 -6.10
C ASN A 69 -8.99 4.61 -6.74
N SER A 70 -8.87 4.82 -8.04
CA SER A 70 -9.54 5.92 -8.73
C SER A 70 -11.01 5.62 -9.02
N LYS A 71 -11.83 6.67 -9.08
CA LYS A 71 -13.23 6.63 -9.54
C LYS A 71 -13.39 6.16 -10.99
N GLY A 72 -12.32 6.17 -11.78
CA GLY A 72 -12.32 5.71 -13.18
C GLY A 72 -11.96 4.23 -13.36
N PHE A 73 -11.67 3.49 -12.30
CA PHE A 73 -11.17 2.11 -12.40
C PHE A 73 -12.28 1.08 -12.21
N PHE A 74 -12.56 0.30 -13.27
CA PHE A 74 -13.62 -0.72 -13.29
C PHE A 74 -13.14 -2.08 -13.81
N ASN A 75 -11.82 -2.30 -13.86
CA ASN A 75 -11.24 -3.44 -14.55
C ASN A 75 -11.23 -4.74 -13.72
N LEU A 76 -11.38 -4.65 -12.40
CA LEU A 76 -11.30 -5.78 -11.48
C LEU A 76 -12.50 -5.80 -10.52
N LEU A 77 -12.69 -6.94 -9.84
CA LEU A 77 -13.66 -7.08 -8.74
C LEU A 77 -13.32 -6.23 -7.52
N VAL A 78 -12.09 -5.72 -7.45
CA VAL A 78 -11.57 -4.87 -6.36
C VAL A 78 -11.11 -3.54 -6.94
N GLY A 79 -11.55 -2.45 -6.30
CA GLY A 79 -11.22 -1.09 -6.69
C GLY A 79 -11.73 -0.07 -5.67
N GLY A 80 -11.30 1.17 -5.84
CA GLY A 80 -11.55 2.23 -4.86
C GLY A 80 -10.64 2.11 -3.63
N GLU A 81 -10.94 2.92 -2.63
CA GLU A 81 -10.12 3.03 -1.43
C GLU A 81 -10.96 3.38 -0.20
N ILE A 82 -10.55 2.81 0.92
CA ILE A 82 -11.03 3.16 2.26
C ILE A 82 -9.81 3.71 3.00
N PHE A 83 -9.69 5.03 3.10
CA PHE A 83 -8.49 5.69 3.64
C PHE A 83 -8.10 5.21 5.06
N PRO A 84 -9.04 4.93 5.99
CA PRO A 84 -8.69 4.29 7.26
C PRO A 84 -7.98 2.94 7.12
N ALA A 85 -8.33 2.14 6.11
CA ALA A 85 -7.65 0.86 5.85
C ALA A 85 -6.22 1.08 5.34
N VAL A 86 -6.00 2.08 4.46
CA VAL A 86 -4.65 2.46 4.00
C VAL A 86 -3.77 2.90 5.17
N MET A 87 -4.29 3.74 6.08
CA MET A 87 -3.55 4.12 7.28
C MET A 87 -3.21 2.91 8.17
N ALA A 88 -4.12 1.95 8.31
CA ALA A 88 -3.89 0.72 9.08
C ALA A 88 -2.80 -0.15 8.42
N GLU A 89 -2.79 -0.27 7.09
CA GLU A 89 -1.72 -0.99 6.36
C GLU A 89 -0.35 -0.32 6.57
N MET A 90 -0.29 1.01 6.48
CA MET A 90 0.95 1.76 6.74
C MET A 90 1.48 1.51 8.16
N LEU A 91 0.59 1.58 9.16
CA LEU A 91 0.97 1.31 10.55
C LEU A 91 1.41 -0.15 10.74
N THR A 92 0.73 -1.09 10.10
CA THR A 92 1.08 -2.52 10.15
C THR A 92 2.50 -2.77 9.63
N ALA A 93 2.88 -2.11 8.52
CA ALA A 93 4.24 -2.17 7.99
C ALA A 93 5.28 -1.59 8.95
N VAL A 94 4.95 -0.51 9.68
CA VAL A 94 5.84 0.10 10.68
C VAL A 94 5.98 -0.78 11.92
N LEU A 95 4.89 -1.39 12.38
CA LEU A 95 4.87 -2.28 13.55
C LEU A 95 5.61 -3.60 13.28
N ASN A 96 5.64 -4.03 12.02
CA ASN A 96 6.45 -5.17 11.53
C ASN A 96 6.38 -6.41 12.45
N THR A 97 5.14 -6.79 12.80
CA THR A 97 4.84 -7.91 13.69
C THR A 97 4.36 -9.14 12.91
N THR A 98 4.42 -10.33 13.53
CA THR A 98 3.98 -11.59 12.91
C THR A 98 2.88 -12.26 13.73
N MET A 99 1.86 -12.79 13.04
CA MET A 99 0.63 -13.34 13.64
C MET A 99 0.77 -14.78 14.18
N HIS A 100 1.97 -15.36 14.20
CA HIS A 100 2.16 -16.78 14.54
C HIS A 100 1.78 -17.14 15.99
N THR A 101 1.98 -16.21 16.93
CA THR A 101 1.66 -16.44 18.35
C THR A 101 1.21 -15.14 19.00
N TYR A 102 0.49 -15.27 20.11
CA TYR A 102 0.15 -14.12 20.96
C TYR A 102 1.39 -13.39 21.48
N LYS A 103 2.51 -14.10 21.72
CA LYS A 103 3.76 -13.46 22.18
C LYS A 103 4.34 -12.52 21.12
N SER A 104 4.20 -12.85 19.84
CA SER A 104 4.72 -12.04 18.72
C SER A 104 3.75 -10.92 18.32
N ALA A 105 2.46 -11.24 18.15
CA ALA A 105 1.45 -10.31 17.64
C ALA A 105 0.64 -9.57 18.70
N GLY A 106 0.65 -10.04 19.95
CA GLY A 106 -0.06 -9.41 21.07
C GLY A 106 -1.52 -9.10 20.74
N ILE A 107 -1.89 -7.83 20.85
CA ILE A 107 -3.26 -7.36 20.66
C ILE A 107 -3.81 -7.61 19.25
N HIS A 108 -2.96 -7.76 18.23
CA HIS A 108 -3.40 -8.02 16.86
C HIS A 108 -4.15 -9.36 16.74
N ILE A 109 -3.80 -10.37 17.55
CA ILE A 109 -4.54 -11.63 17.64
C ILE A 109 -5.96 -11.41 18.17
N LEU A 110 -6.14 -10.51 19.13
CA LEU A 110 -7.46 -10.20 19.69
C LEU A 110 -8.32 -9.43 18.68
N ILE A 111 -7.71 -8.55 17.88
CA ILE A 111 -8.38 -7.85 16.77
C ILE A 111 -8.88 -8.88 15.75
N GLU A 112 -8.03 -9.80 15.31
CA GLU A 112 -8.41 -10.85 14.37
C GLU A 112 -9.58 -11.70 14.89
N GLN A 113 -9.51 -12.14 16.14
CA GLN A 113 -10.59 -12.90 16.77
C GLN A 113 -11.93 -12.13 16.77
N GLU A 114 -11.90 -10.81 16.98
CA GLU A 114 -13.11 -9.98 16.93
C GLU A 114 -13.66 -9.86 15.50
N VAL A 115 -12.80 -9.71 14.49
CA VAL A 115 -13.21 -9.69 13.09
C VAL A 115 -13.83 -11.04 12.69
N ILE A 116 -13.23 -12.16 13.07
CA ILE A 116 -13.78 -13.50 12.81
C ILE A 116 -15.15 -13.65 13.48
N ARG A 117 -15.29 -13.26 14.76
CA ARG A 117 -16.59 -13.28 15.46
C ARG A 117 -17.64 -12.43 14.73
N PHE A 118 -17.26 -11.26 14.24
CA PHE A 118 -18.14 -10.40 13.45
C PHE A 118 -18.59 -11.09 12.15
N LEU A 119 -17.66 -11.68 11.40
CA LEU A 119 -17.95 -12.38 10.13
C LEU A 119 -18.84 -13.62 10.36
N LEU A 120 -18.54 -14.44 11.36
CA LEU A 120 -19.37 -15.60 11.74
C LEU A 120 -20.81 -15.17 12.05
N LYS A 121 -20.98 -14.09 12.82
CA LYS A 121 -22.30 -13.54 13.14
C LYS A 121 -23.03 -13.05 11.89
N LYS A 122 -22.34 -12.44 10.92
CA LYS A 122 -22.94 -11.99 9.65
C LYS A 122 -23.44 -13.13 8.78
N VAL A 123 -22.78 -14.29 8.83
CA VAL A 123 -23.22 -15.51 8.13
C VAL A 123 -24.34 -16.25 8.90
N GLY A 124 -24.57 -15.92 10.17
CA GLY A 124 -25.62 -16.51 11.01
C GLY A 124 -25.13 -17.59 11.99
N TYR A 125 -23.82 -17.77 12.11
CA TYR A 125 -23.24 -18.70 13.08
C TYR A 125 -23.20 -18.10 14.49
N ARG A 126 -23.54 -18.92 15.49
CA ARG A 126 -23.47 -18.57 16.91
C ARG A 126 -22.10 -18.84 17.53
N LYS A 127 -21.39 -19.83 17.00
CA LYS A 127 -20.03 -20.24 17.37
C LYS A 127 -19.34 -20.73 16.11
N GLY A 128 -18.02 -20.60 16.08
CA GLY A 128 -17.18 -21.03 14.98
C GLY A 128 -15.74 -20.66 15.24
N ASP A 129 -14.88 -21.07 14.33
CA ASP A 129 -13.45 -20.75 14.32
C ASP A 129 -13.06 -20.22 12.93
N GLY A 130 -11.89 -19.59 12.83
CA GLY A 130 -11.41 -19.02 11.58
C GLY A 130 -9.99 -18.48 11.69
N ILE A 131 -9.42 -18.12 10.54
CA ILE A 131 -8.10 -17.52 10.39
C ILE A 131 -8.08 -16.72 9.08
N PHE A 132 -7.23 -15.69 8.99
CA PHE A 132 -6.96 -14.95 7.75
C PHE A 132 -5.73 -15.47 7.02
#